data_AF-A0A2V7PJM9-F1
#
_entry.id   AF-A0A2V7PJM9-F1
#
_cell.length_a   1.000
_cell.length_b   1.000
_cell.length_c   1.000
_cell.angle_alpha   90.00
_cell.angle_beta   90.00
_cell.angle_gamma   90.00
#
_symmetry.space_group_name_H-M   'P 1'
#
loop_
_entity.id
_entity.type
_entity.pdbx_description
1 polymer ?
#
loop_
_entity_poly.entity_id
_entity_poly.type
_entity_poly.pdbx_seq_one_letter_code
_entity_poly.pdbx_strand_id
1 'polypeptide(L)'
;MFQASRTASEAFNQRSRMVWERAFPFVMAPGPPLWLMAVLFVCVMTALTPLAHASPSDPSWIAGFWDDADYDDIVILITSSVGAVEPPLLSDARLGQPVVGFIPPVCEEPVPASTAAANQTRAPPVA
;
A
#
# COMPACT_ATOMS: atom_id res chain seq x y z
N MET A 1 2.36 0.82 -66.68
CA MET A 1 1.59 1.14 -65.45
C MET A 1 2.41 1.12 -64.16
N PHE A 2 3.56 0.42 -64.09
CA PHE A 2 4.40 0.27 -62.88
C PHE A 2 5.32 1.44 -62.49
N GLN A 3 5.49 2.45 -63.36
CA GLN A 3 6.43 3.54 -63.13
C GLN A 3 5.79 4.72 -62.37
N ALA A 4 4.50 4.97 -62.60
CA ALA A 4 3.73 5.99 -61.90
C ALA A 4 3.46 5.63 -60.41
N SER A 5 3.37 4.35 -60.08
CA SER A 5 3.19 3.91 -58.68
C SER A 5 4.46 4.09 -57.85
N ARG A 6 5.65 3.93 -58.46
CA ARG A 6 6.94 4.15 -57.79
C ARG A 6 7.16 5.61 -57.44
N THR A 7 6.89 6.54 -58.37
CA THR A 7 7.09 7.98 -58.14
C THR A 7 6.13 8.54 -57.09
N ALA A 8 4.87 8.07 -57.08
CA ALA A 8 3.89 8.46 -56.07
C ALA A 8 4.29 7.94 -54.67
N SER A 9 4.83 6.72 -54.59
CA SER A 9 5.32 6.14 -53.33
C SER A 9 6.54 6.88 -52.79
N GLU A 10 7.49 7.24 -53.65
CA GLU A 10 8.68 8.02 -53.28
C GLU A 10 8.29 9.43 -52.80
N ALA A 11 7.36 10.09 -53.48
CA ALA A 11 6.87 11.40 -53.08
C ALA A 11 6.12 11.36 -51.74
N PHE A 12 5.32 10.32 -51.48
CA PHE A 12 4.65 10.12 -50.21
C PHE A 12 5.65 9.88 -49.07
N ASN A 13 6.66 9.04 -49.31
CA ASN A 13 7.72 8.72 -48.35
C ASN A 13 8.61 9.96 -48.05
N GLN A 14 8.90 10.77 -49.06
CA GLN A 14 9.66 12.00 -48.88
C GLN A 14 8.85 13.06 -48.13
N ARG A 15 7.55 13.18 -48.42
CA ARG A 15 6.65 14.13 -47.74
C ARG A 15 6.39 13.72 -46.29
N SER A 16 6.22 12.43 -46.00
CA SER A 16 6.07 11.93 -44.64
C SER A 16 7.35 12.19 -43.83
N ARG A 17 8.53 11.89 -44.40
CA ARG A 17 9.82 12.15 -43.74
C ARG A 17 9.99 13.62 -43.35
N MET A 18 9.67 14.54 -44.26
CA MET A 18 9.72 15.98 -43.98
C MET A 18 8.71 16.45 -42.92
N VAL A 19 7.53 15.81 -42.84
CA VAL A 19 6.53 16.13 -41.81
C VAL A 19 6.98 15.62 -40.45
N TRP A 20 7.53 14.41 -40.36
CA TRP A 20 8.06 13.85 -39.12
C TRP A 20 9.29 14.62 -38.60
N GLU A 21 10.21 15.02 -39.48
CA GLU A 21 11.39 15.84 -39.12
C GLU A 21 11.00 17.23 -38.59
N ARG A 22 9.92 17.83 -39.10
CA ARG A 22 9.43 19.15 -38.65
C ARG A 22 8.55 19.08 -37.41
N ALA A 23 7.83 17.97 -37.21
CA ALA A 23 6.89 17.82 -36.10
C ALA A 23 7.57 17.44 -34.78
N PHE A 24 8.76 16.82 -34.80
CA PHE A 24 9.39 16.29 -33.59
C PHE A 24 10.90 16.60 -33.48
N PRO A 25 11.32 17.88 -33.41
CA PRO A 25 12.72 18.23 -33.19
C PRO A 25 13.25 17.70 -31.84
N PHE A 26 12.35 17.45 -30.88
CA PHE A 26 12.70 16.98 -29.53
C PHE A 26 12.90 15.46 -29.43
N VAL A 27 12.30 14.66 -30.33
CA VAL A 27 12.41 13.18 -30.29
C VAL A 27 13.77 12.70 -30.78
N MET A 28 14.48 13.51 -31.58
CA MET A 28 15.84 13.22 -32.09
C MET A 28 16.94 14.09 -31.46
N ALA A 29 16.63 14.87 -30.42
CA ALA A 29 17.67 15.58 -29.68
C ALA A 29 18.47 14.57 -28.84
N PRO A 30 19.82 14.63 -28.80
CA PRO A 30 20.57 13.86 -27.84
C PRO A 30 20.04 14.20 -26.44
N GLY A 31 19.72 13.18 -25.64
CA GLY A 31 19.28 13.37 -24.26
C GLY A 31 20.29 14.22 -23.49
N PRO A 32 19.87 14.83 -22.36
CA PRO A 32 20.79 15.61 -21.54
C PRO A 32 22.05 14.78 -21.28
N PRO A 33 23.25 15.37 -21.48
CA PRO A 33 24.47 14.60 -21.39
C PRO A 33 24.60 14.01 -19.98
N LEU A 34 25.17 12.81 -19.86
CA LEU A 34 25.26 12.05 -18.61
C LEU A 34 25.83 12.88 -17.44
N TRP A 35 26.76 13.81 -17.73
CA TRP A 35 27.34 14.69 -16.72
C TRP A 35 26.31 15.65 -16.11
N LEU A 36 25.31 16.11 -16.87
CA LEU A 36 24.25 16.97 -16.38
C LEU A 36 23.35 16.21 -15.41
N MET A 37 23.05 14.94 -15.71
CA MET A 37 22.34 14.05 -14.79
C MET A 37 23.15 13.78 -13.52
N ALA A 38 24.46 13.58 -13.64
CA ALA A 38 25.35 13.39 -12.49
C ALA A 38 25.42 14.64 -11.61
N VAL A 39 25.56 15.83 -12.22
CA VAL A 39 25.55 17.11 -11.48
C VAL A 39 24.20 17.32 -10.79
N LEU A 40 23.08 17.12 -11.50
CA LEU A 40 21.75 17.21 -10.91
C LEU A 40 21.59 16.25 -9.73
N PHE A 41 22.04 15.00 -9.87
CA PHE A 41 21.98 14.01 -8.80
C PHE A 41 22.78 14.44 -7.57
N VAL A 42 24.02 14.89 -7.76
CA VAL A 42 24.86 15.40 -6.65
C VAL A 42 24.22 16.62 -6.01
N CYS A 43 23.72 17.58 -6.79
CA CYS A 43 23.00 18.75 -6.28
C CYS A 43 21.77 18.36 -5.46
N VAL A 44 20.95 17.42 -5.95
CA VAL A 44 19.77 16.94 -5.24
C VAL A 44 20.18 16.25 -3.93
N MET A 45 21.09 15.27 -3.98
CA MET A 45 21.53 14.54 -2.79
C MET A 45 22.12 15.45 -1.71
N THR A 46 22.89 16.47 -2.10
CA THR A 46 23.49 17.43 -1.17
C THR A 46 22.50 18.48 -0.67
N ALA A 47 21.49 18.86 -1.47
CA ALA A 47 20.48 19.84 -1.09
C ALA A 47 19.35 19.25 -0.24
N LEU A 48 19.10 17.93 -0.29
CA LEU A 48 18.01 17.28 0.45
C LEU A 48 18.08 17.53 1.96
N THR A 49 19.24 17.33 2.57
CA THR A 49 19.44 17.49 4.03
C THR A 49 19.20 18.92 4.51
N PRO A 50 19.85 19.97 3.97
CA PRO A 50 19.58 21.34 4.43
C PRO A 50 18.14 21.78 4.12
N LEU A 51 17.51 21.27 3.05
CA LEU A 51 16.12 21.57 2.75
C LEU A 51 15.15 20.90 3.74
N ALA A 52 15.46 19.68 4.19
CA ALA A 52 14.72 18.99 5.24
C ALA A 52 14.86 19.67 6.61
N HIS A 53 16.01 20.28 6.89
CA HIS A 53 16.23 21.07 8.11
C HIS A 53 15.71 22.51 8.03
N ALA A 54 15.31 22.99 6.83
CA ALA A 54 14.67 24.29 6.67
C ALA A 54 13.20 24.26 7.12
N SER A 55 12.56 23.10 7.08
CA SER A 55 11.33 22.82 7.82
C SER A 55 11.63 22.48 9.29
N PRO A 56 10.71 22.75 10.22
CA PRO A 56 10.78 22.17 11.56
C PRO A 56 10.93 20.66 11.48
N SER A 57 11.70 20.06 12.39
CA SER A 57 11.75 18.61 12.52
C SER A 57 10.35 18.05 12.74
N ASP A 58 10.02 16.94 12.07
CA ASP A 58 8.75 16.27 12.31
C ASP A 58 8.58 15.95 13.81
N PRO A 59 7.34 16.01 14.33
CA PRO A 59 7.08 15.68 15.72
C PRO A 59 7.59 14.28 16.06
N SER A 60 8.35 14.15 17.14
CA SER A 60 8.80 12.85 17.65
C SER A 60 7.63 12.00 18.20
N TRP A 61 6.48 12.63 18.43
CA TRP A 61 5.28 11.99 18.98
C TRP A 61 4.05 12.35 18.16
N ILE A 62 3.32 11.32 17.73
CA ILE A 62 2.02 11.42 17.08
C ILE A 62 1.06 10.57 17.92
N ALA A 63 0.05 11.20 18.51
CA ALA A 63 -0.95 10.52 19.34
C ALA A 63 -1.70 9.45 18.52
N GLY A 64 -1.92 8.28 19.10
CA GLY A 64 -2.51 7.12 18.43
C GLY A 64 -1.53 6.27 17.64
N PHE A 65 -0.33 6.76 17.30
CA PHE A 65 0.60 6.01 16.45
C PHE A 65 1.53 5.08 17.23
N TRP A 66 2.03 5.54 18.39
CA TRP A 66 3.04 4.84 19.20
C TRP A 66 2.51 4.30 20.54
N ASP A 67 1.31 4.70 20.95
CA ASP A 67 0.71 4.44 22.26
C ASP A 67 -0.43 3.43 22.23
N ASP A 68 -0.59 2.68 21.14
CA ASP A 68 -1.66 1.68 20.94
C ASP A 68 -3.07 2.31 20.97
N ALA A 69 -3.17 3.63 20.77
CA ALA A 69 -4.44 4.37 20.81
C ALA A 69 -5.07 4.61 19.42
N ASP A 70 -4.75 3.77 18.41
CA ASP A 70 -5.42 3.75 17.10
C ASP A 70 -6.56 2.71 17.00
N TYR A 71 -6.85 2.01 18.10
CA TYR A 71 -7.95 1.04 18.23
C TYR A 71 -7.83 -0.19 17.29
N ASP A 72 -6.64 -0.50 16.79
CA ASP A 72 -6.43 -1.73 16.01
C ASP A 72 -6.64 -2.99 16.88
N ASP A 73 -6.36 -2.90 18.18
CA ASP A 73 -6.68 -3.87 19.23
C ASP A 73 -8.18 -4.21 19.29
N ILE A 74 -9.07 -3.22 19.19
CA ILE A 74 -10.52 -3.42 19.15
C ILE A 74 -10.95 -4.12 17.87
N VAL A 75 -10.36 -3.76 16.73
CA VAL A 75 -10.63 -4.43 15.46
C VAL A 75 -10.18 -5.90 15.51
N ILE A 76 -9.02 -6.17 16.10
CA ILE A 76 -8.51 -7.53 16.33
C ILE A 76 -9.44 -8.29 17.26
N LEU A 77 -9.94 -7.67 18.33
CA LEU A 77 -10.89 -8.28 19.27
C LEU A 77 -12.22 -8.65 18.58
N ILE A 78 -12.80 -7.73 17.81
CA ILE A 78 -14.06 -7.98 17.10
C ILE A 78 -13.88 -9.08 16.06
N THR A 79 -12.82 -9.01 15.25
CA THR A 79 -12.61 -9.99 14.17
C THR A 79 -12.24 -11.38 14.70
N SER A 80 -11.48 -11.46 15.80
CA SER A 80 -11.16 -12.74 16.46
C SER A 80 -12.40 -13.36 17.12
N SER A 81 -13.29 -12.56 17.73
CA SER A 81 -14.53 -13.08 18.31
C SER A 81 -15.52 -13.58 17.25
N VAL A 82 -15.62 -12.91 16.09
CA VAL A 82 -16.44 -13.37 14.95
C VAL A 82 -15.88 -14.67 14.36
N GLY A 83 -14.55 -14.86 14.33
CA GLY A 83 -13.92 -16.10 13.91
C GLY A 83 -14.03 -17.25 14.93
N ALA A 84 -14.29 -16.93 16.19
CA ALA A 84 -14.44 -17.90 17.28
C ALA A 84 -15.88 -18.39 17.50
N VAL A 85 -16.86 -17.84 16.76
CA VAL A 85 -18.23 -18.39 16.78
C VAL A 85 -18.21 -19.76 16.10
N GLU A 86 -18.28 -20.82 16.89
CA GLU A 86 -18.51 -22.18 16.39
C GLU A 86 -19.77 -22.15 15.52
N PRO A 87 -19.72 -22.61 14.25
CA PRO A 87 -20.91 -22.64 13.41
C PRO A 87 -22.00 -23.41 14.15
N PRO A 88 -23.26 -22.90 14.19
CA PRO A 88 -24.31 -23.58 14.93
C PRO A 88 -24.40 -25.00 14.40
N LEU A 89 -24.07 -25.97 15.26
CA LEU A 89 -24.28 -27.37 14.93
C LEU A 89 -25.76 -27.49 14.60
N LEU A 90 -26.07 -27.71 13.31
CA LEU A 90 -27.39 -28.10 12.87
C LEU A 90 -27.64 -29.50 13.43
N SER A 91 -27.97 -29.59 14.71
CA SER A 91 -28.37 -30.83 15.35
C SER A 91 -29.75 -31.19 14.82
N ASP A 92 -29.75 -32.15 13.90
CA ASP A 92 -30.92 -32.82 13.38
C ASP A 92 -31.90 -33.18 14.52
N ALA A 93 -33.15 -32.81 14.27
CA ALA A 93 -34.28 -33.06 15.14
C ALA A 93 -34.41 -34.54 15.50
N ARG A 94 -34.18 -34.88 16.78
CA ARG A 94 -34.89 -36.00 17.40
C ARG A 94 -35.54 -35.56 18.71
N LEU A 95 -36.87 -35.64 18.66
CA LEU A 95 -37.81 -35.49 19.76
C LEU A 95 -37.38 -36.25 21.03
N GLY A 96 -37.50 -35.56 22.17
CA GLY A 96 -37.97 -36.11 23.43
C GLY A 96 -36.90 -36.39 24.48
N GLN A 97 -36.78 -35.51 25.49
CA GLN A 97 -37.04 -35.74 26.93
C GLN A 97 -36.86 -34.39 27.68
N PRO A 98 -37.78 -33.95 28.56
CA PRO A 98 -37.52 -32.81 29.42
C PRO A 98 -36.72 -33.31 30.63
N VAL A 99 -35.40 -33.16 30.60
CA VAL A 99 -34.59 -33.34 31.81
C VAL A 99 -34.68 -32.05 32.61
N VAL A 100 -35.52 -32.07 33.66
CA VAL A 100 -35.46 -31.10 34.76
C VAL A 100 -34.22 -31.45 35.58
N GLY A 101 -33.09 -30.84 35.20
CA GLY A 101 -31.85 -30.89 35.94
C GLY A 101 -31.35 -29.46 36.10
N PHE A 102 -31.18 -29.02 37.34
CA PHE A 102 -30.52 -27.75 37.62
C PHE A 102 -29.04 -27.93 37.26
N ILE A 103 -28.61 -27.32 36.15
CA ILE A 103 -27.18 -27.13 35.88
C ILE A 103 -26.76 -26.00 36.81
N PRO A 104 -25.96 -26.25 37.87
CA PRO A 104 -25.36 -25.14 38.61
C PRO A 104 -24.60 -24.27 37.60
N PRO A 105 -24.62 -22.93 37.73
CA PRO A 105 -23.94 -22.07 36.78
C PRO A 105 -22.51 -22.59 36.68
N VAL A 106 -22.16 -23.12 35.52
CA VAL A 106 -20.76 -23.31 35.16
C VAL A 106 -20.21 -21.91 35.27
N CYS A 107 -19.34 -21.69 36.26
CA CYS A 107 -18.40 -20.60 36.11
C CYS A 107 -17.63 -20.96 34.85
N GLU A 108 -18.05 -20.41 33.72
CA GLU A 108 -17.16 -20.20 32.60
C GLU A 108 -16.07 -19.33 33.20
N GLU A 109 -15.03 -19.97 33.73
CA GLU A 109 -13.78 -19.28 33.85
C GLU A 109 -13.51 -18.82 32.41
N PRO A 110 -13.45 -17.51 32.14
CA PRO A 110 -13.14 -17.04 30.81
C PRO A 110 -11.85 -17.75 30.45
N VAL A 111 -11.89 -18.66 29.46
CA VAL A 111 -10.67 -19.24 28.92
C VAL A 111 -9.81 -18.04 28.63
N PRO A 112 -8.65 -17.86 29.28
CA PRO A 112 -7.86 -16.67 29.07
C PRO A 112 -7.56 -16.65 27.59
N ALA A 113 -8.25 -15.76 26.86
CA ALA A 113 -7.96 -15.52 25.48
C ALA A 113 -6.49 -15.15 25.50
N SER A 114 -5.68 -15.91 24.75
CA SER A 114 -4.27 -15.59 24.60
C SER A 114 -4.25 -14.14 24.20
N THR A 115 -3.84 -13.27 25.13
CA THR A 115 -3.80 -11.84 24.88
C THR A 115 -2.79 -11.76 23.76
N ALA A 116 -3.25 -11.49 22.54
CA ALA A 116 -2.35 -11.22 21.44
C ALA A 116 -1.52 -10.05 21.97
N ALA A 117 -0.30 -10.34 22.40
CA ALA A 117 0.50 -9.39 23.13
C ALA A 117 0.54 -8.12 22.28
N ALA A 118 0.14 -7.00 22.88
CA ALA A 118 0.17 -5.69 22.24
C ALA A 118 1.49 -5.59 21.50
N ASN A 119 1.39 -5.42 20.18
CA ASN A 119 2.53 -5.59 19.30
C ASN A 119 3.51 -4.46 19.60
N GLN A 120 4.56 -4.72 20.40
CA GLN A 120 5.58 -3.74 20.79
C GLN A 120 6.40 -3.19 19.62
N THR A 121 6.00 -3.51 18.38
CA THR A 121 6.62 -3.03 17.14
C THR A 121 6.54 -1.50 17.00
N ARG A 122 5.59 -0.82 17.68
CA ARG A 122 5.43 0.65 17.63
C ARG A 122 5.97 1.36 18.87
N ALA A 123 7.09 0.90 19.44
CA ALA A 123 7.74 1.68 20.49
C ALA A 123 8.15 3.07 19.95
N PRO A 124 7.96 4.15 20.72
CA PRO A 124 8.34 5.49 20.28
C PRO A 124 9.85 5.53 19.94
N PRO A 125 10.26 6.38 18.99
CA PRO A 125 11.67 6.53 18.65
C PRO A 125 12.47 6.94 19.91
N VAL A 126 13.59 6.25 20.16
CA VAL A 126 14.51 6.60 21.25
C VAL A 126 15.15 7.94 20.93
N ALA A 127 15.12 8.86 21.88
CA ALA A 127 15.69 10.21 21.77
C ALA A 127 17.23 10.22 21.72
#